data_AF-A0A415CFQ3-F1
#
_entry.id   AF-A0A415CFQ3-F1
#
_cell.length_a   1.000
_cell.length_b   1.000
_cell.length_c   1.000
_cell.angle_alpha   90.00
_cell.angle_beta   90.00
_cell.angle_gamma   90.00
#
_symmetry.space_group_name_H-M   'P 1'
#
loop_
_entity.id
_entity.type
_entity.pdbx_description
1 polymer ?
#
loop_
_entity_poly.entity_id
_entity_poly.type
_entity_poly.pdbx_seq_one_letter_code
_entity_poly.pdbx_strand_id
1 'polypeptide(L)'
;MTDKQNLIEEQDSLIEFPCDFPIKVMGASVPHFAETIGAAVRELVPDFDPTTITERKSTGNKYTALTVTVRATSRAQLDSIYLMLTSHPLVKIVL
;
A
#
# COMPACT_ATOMS: atom_id res chain seq x y z
N MET A 1 6.19 -28.34 29.63
CA MET A 1 6.34 -28.41 28.16
C MET A 1 5.62 -27.19 27.65
N THR A 2 6.34 -26.07 27.56
CA THR A 2 5.73 -24.75 27.51
C THR A 2 6.20 -24.03 26.26
N ASP A 3 5.21 -23.44 25.58
CA ASP A 3 5.28 -22.37 24.59
C ASP A 3 5.88 -22.66 23.20
N LYS A 4 4.99 -22.67 22.20
CA LYS A 4 5.10 -21.76 21.05
C LYS A 4 3.73 -21.21 20.68
N GLN A 5 3.44 -20.06 21.29
CA GLN A 5 2.38 -19.11 21.00
C GLN A 5 1.95 -19.07 19.53
N ASN A 6 0.65 -19.32 19.33
CA ASN A 6 -0.31 -18.36 18.80
C ASN A 6 0.27 -16.94 18.54
N LEU A 7 0.70 -16.65 17.31
CA LEU A 7 1.20 -15.30 16.95
C LEU A 7 0.50 -14.68 15.73
N ILE A 8 -0.60 -15.27 15.27
CA ILE A 8 -1.32 -14.79 14.08
C ILE A 8 -2.77 -14.36 14.31
N GLU A 9 -3.30 -14.47 15.54
CA GLU A 9 -4.70 -14.13 15.82
C GLU A 9 -4.90 -12.76 16.50
N GLU A 10 -3.87 -12.12 17.08
CA GLU A 10 -4.04 -10.87 17.84
C GLU A 10 -3.86 -9.58 17.04
N GLN A 11 -3.19 -9.60 15.87
CA GLN A 11 -3.05 -8.40 15.03
C GLN A 11 -4.32 -8.11 14.20
N ASP A 12 -5.22 -9.08 14.08
CA ASP A 12 -6.51 -8.90 13.40
C ASP A 12 -7.55 -8.17 14.26
N SER A 13 -7.17 -7.53 15.38
CA SER A 13 -8.12 -6.83 16.26
C SER A 13 -7.72 -5.41 16.70
N LEU A 14 -6.58 -4.86 16.27
CA LEU A 14 -6.13 -3.52 16.72
C LEU A 14 -6.31 -2.36 15.74
N ILE A 15 -6.63 -2.62 14.46
CA ILE A 15 -6.90 -1.53 13.53
C ILE A 15 -8.35 -1.07 13.71
N GLU A 16 -8.53 0.11 14.30
CA GLU A 16 -9.82 0.80 14.35
C GLU A 16 -10.11 1.44 13.00
N PHE A 17 -11.25 1.09 12.41
CA PHE A 17 -11.70 1.66 11.14
C PHE A 17 -12.81 2.70 11.38
N PRO A 18 -12.87 3.79 10.60
CA PRO A 18 -11.95 4.13 9.51
C PRO A 18 -10.63 4.75 10.01
N CYS A 19 -9.53 4.48 9.33
CA CYS A 19 -8.22 5.06 9.62
C CYS A 19 -7.44 5.41 8.35
N ASP A 20 -6.51 6.35 8.46
CA ASP A 20 -5.55 6.66 7.40
C ASP A 20 -4.37 5.69 7.48
N PHE A 21 -4.20 4.88 6.45
CA PHE A 21 -3.19 3.82 6.42
C PHE A 21 -2.15 4.10 5.32
N PRO A 22 -0.87 4.33 5.67
CA PRO A 22 0.19 4.52 4.69
C PRO A 22 0.64 3.17 4.12
N ILE A 23 0.50 3.00 2.81
CA ILE A 23 0.97 1.84 2.07
C ILE A 23 2.19 2.24 1.26
N LYS A 24 3.29 1.52 1.42
CA LYS A 24 4.53 1.81 0.71
C LYS A 24 4.67 0.90 -0.49
N VAL A 25 4.73 1.49 -1.68
CA VAL A 25 4.85 0.80 -2.96
C VAL A 25 6.22 1.08 -3.54
N MET A 26 6.99 0.04 -3.87
CA MET A 26 8.25 0.19 -4.59
C MET A 26 8.14 -0.41 -5.98
N GLY A 27 8.55 0.34 -6.98
CA GLY A 27 8.55 -0.08 -8.38
C GLY A 27 9.80 0.38 -9.13
N ALA A 28 9.88 -0.01 -10.39
CA ALA A 28 10.92 0.52 -11.28
C ALA A 28 10.75 2.05 -11.41
N SER A 29 11.87 2.77 -11.47
CA SER A 29 11.84 4.22 -11.68
C SER A 29 11.44 4.52 -13.12
N VAL A 30 10.14 4.63 -13.37
CA VAL A 30 9.55 4.94 -14.67
C VAL A 30 8.77 6.26 -14.60
N PRO A 31 8.68 7.02 -15.70
CA PRO A 31 7.77 8.16 -15.80
C PRO A 31 6.35 7.72 -15.46
N HIS A 32 5.56 8.61 -14.86
CA HIS A 32 4.14 8.38 -14.53
C HIS A 32 3.88 7.24 -13.53
N PHE A 33 4.90 6.74 -12.80
CA PHE A 33 4.69 5.69 -11.80
C PHE A 33 3.70 6.13 -10.71
N ALA A 34 3.89 7.30 -10.12
CA ALA A 34 2.97 7.86 -9.12
C ALA A 34 1.54 8.03 -9.65
N GLU A 35 1.39 8.55 -10.87
CA GLU A 35 0.09 8.75 -11.52
C GLU A 35 -0.62 7.41 -11.78
N THR A 36 0.12 6.40 -12.26
CA THR A 36 -0.41 5.07 -12.54
C THR A 36 -0.90 4.38 -11.26
N ILE A 37 -0.09 4.43 -10.20
CA ILE A 37 -0.46 3.84 -8.90
C ILE A 37 -1.63 4.61 -8.27
N GLY A 38 -1.63 5.94 -8.35
CA GLY A 38 -2.73 6.75 -7.84
C GLY A 38 -4.05 6.48 -8.56
N ALA A 39 -4.02 6.32 -9.89
CA ALA A 39 -5.20 5.94 -10.66
C ALA A 39 -5.74 4.56 -10.25
N ALA A 40 -4.87 3.56 -10.13
CA ALA A 40 -5.25 2.22 -9.74
C ALA A 40 -5.86 2.17 -8.32
N VAL A 41 -5.29 2.91 -7.36
CA VAL A 41 -5.85 3.01 -6.00
C VAL A 41 -7.22 3.69 -6.01
N ARG A 42 -7.41 4.71 -6.86
CA ARG A 42 -8.68 5.43 -6.98
C ARG A 42 -9.82 4.57 -7.53
N GLU A 43 -9.51 3.50 -8.28
CA GLU A 43 -10.53 2.51 -8.71
C GLU A 43 -11.14 1.74 -7.53
N LEU A 44 -10.37 1.51 -6.46
CA LEU A 44 -10.83 0.81 -5.24
C LEU A 44 -11.27 1.78 -4.13
N VAL A 45 -10.69 2.98 -4.11
CA VAL A 45 -10.92 4.01 -3.09
C VAL A 45 -11.26 5.33 -3.81
N PRO A 46 -12.53 5.57 -4.19
CA PRO A 46 -12.90 6.74 -4.99
C PRO A 46 -12.61 8.07 -4.30
N ASP A 47 -12.63 8.10 -2.97
CA ASP A 47 -12.27 9.25 -2.13
C ASP A 47 -10.75 9.45 -1.96
N PHE A 48 -9.93 8.61 -2.58
CA PHE A 48 -8.48 8.73 -2.50
C PHE A 48 -7.98 10.00 -3.21
N ASP A 49 -7.19 10.78 -2.49
CA ASP A 49 -6.53 11.97 -2.99
C ASP A 49 -5.10 11.66 -3.44
N PRO A 50 -4.79 11.73 -4.76
CA PRO A 50 -3.47 11.38 -5.28
C PRO A 50 -2.38 12.38 -4.90
N THR A 51 -2.71 13.56 -4.39
CA THR A 51 -1.71 14.54 -3.91
C THR A 51 -1.06 14.10 -2.60
N THR A 52 -1.68 13.16 -1.89
CA THR A 52 -1.10 12.53 -0.69
C THR A 52 0.06 11.59 -1.00
N ILE A 53 0.26 11.22 -2.27
CA ILE A 53 1.35 10.34 -2.70
C ILE A 53 2.67 11.07 -2.54
N THR A 54 3.54 10.52 -1.70
CA THR A 54 4.91 10.99 -1.57
C THR A 54 5.85 10.11 -2.40
N GLU A 55 6.57 10.69 -3.34
CA GLU A 55 7.58 10.01 -4.14
C GLU A 55 8.99 10.17 -3.54
N ARG A 56 9.73 9.06 -3.45
CA ARG A 56 11.15 9.07 -3.11
C ARG A 56 11.93 8.18 -4.09
N LYS A 57 12.82 8.82 -4.85
CA LYS A 57 13.77 8.10 -5.72
C LYS A 57 14.87 7.44 -4.90
N SER A 58 15.25 6.23 -5.30
CA SER A 58 16.39 5.53 -4.73
C SER A 58 17.71 6.19 -5.17
N THR A 59 18.77 6.06 -4.35
CA THR A 59 20.11 6.60 -4.62
C THR A 59 20.70 6.18 -5.97
N GLY A 60 20.31 4.99 -6.48
CA GLY A 60 20.75 4.50 -7.80
C GLY A 60 19.79 4.81 -8.96
N ASN A 61 18.70 5.54 -8.71
CA ASN A 61 17.63 5.85 -9.66
C ASN A 61 16.98 4.63 -10.36
N LYS A 62 17.26 3.41 -9.87
CA LYS A 62 16.68 2.15 -10.39
C LYS A 62 15.25 1.93 -9.91
N TYR A 63 14.95 2.38 -8.70
CA TYR A 63 13.67 2.18 -8.04
C TYR A 63 13.13 3.49 -7.49
N THR A 64 11.80 3.55 -7.47
CA THR A 64 11.04 4.64 -6.85
C THR A 64 10.15 4.05 -5.77
N ALA A 65 10.20 4.63 -4.58
CA ALA A 65 9.29 4.32 -3.50
C ALA A 65 8.19 5.38 -3.47
N LEU A 66 6.95 4.95 -3.45
CA LEU A 66 5.78 5.76 -3.21
C LEU A 66 5.23 5.43 -1.83
N THR A 67 4.85 6.44 -1.08
CA THR A 67 3.99 6.27 0.10
C THR A 67 2.61 6.77 -0.26
N VAL A 68 1.64 5.88 -0.24
CA VAL A 68 0.24 6.13 -0.60
C VAL A 68 -0.60 6.03 0.67
N THR A 69 -1.18 7.13 1.13
CA THR A 69 -2.03 7.11 2.32
C THR A 69 -3.49 6.93 1.90
N VAL A 70 -4.08 5.79 2.26
CA VAL A 70 -5.48 5.47 1.93
C VAL A 70 -6.35 5.55 3.17
N ARG A 71 -7.59 6.01 3.01
CA ARG A 71 -8.59 5.91 4.07
C ARG A 71 -9.17 4.50 4.10
N ALA A 72 -8.59 3.66 4.95
CA ALA A 72 -9.05 2.30 5.17
C ALA A 72 -10.35 2.31 5.98
N THR A 73 -11.36 1.64 5.45
CA THR A 73 -12.70 1.49 6.07
C THR A 73 -12.94 0.07 6.57
N SER A 74 -12.14 -0.90 6.09
CA SER A 74 -12.21 -2.29 6.49
C SER A 74 -10.92 -3.04 6.11
N ARG A 75 -10.67 -4.18 6.77
CA ARG A 75 -9.55 -5.08 6.41
C ARG A 75 -9.67 -5.60 4.97
N ALA A 76 -10.88 -5.95 4.54
CA ALA A 76 -11.13 -6.44 3.18
C ALA A 76 -10.78 -5.40 2.11
N GLN A 77 -11.00 -4.11 2.40
CA GLN A 77 -10.58 -3.03 1.51
C GLN A 77 -9.04 -2.96 1.42
N LEU A 78 -8.34 -3.02 2.56
CA LEU A 78 -6.88 -3.05 2.58
C LEU A 78 -6.34 -4.24 1.79
N ASP A 79 -6.86 -5.45 2.04
CA ASP A 79 -6.43 -6.66 1.34
C ASP A 79 -6.63 -6.54 -0.18
N SER A 80 -7.77 -5.99 -0.62
CA SER A 80 -8.03 -5.71 -2.04
C SER A 80 -7.02 -4.74 -2.64
N ILE A 81 -6.64 -3.68 -1.90
CA ILE A 81 -5.62 -2.72 -2.33
C ILE A 81 -4.25 -3.39 -2.42
N TYR A 82 -3.84 -4.15 -1.41
CA TYR A 82 -2.58 -4.90 -1.42
C TYR A 82 -2.53 -5.89 -2.59
N LEU A 83 -3.59 -6.65 -2.84
CA LEU A 83 -3.67 -7.61 -3.94
C LEU A 83 -3.58 -6.94 -5.32
N MET A 84 -4.31 -5.84 -5.51
CA MET A 84 -4.27 -5.08 -6.76
C MET A 84 -2.87 -4.49 -7.00
N LEU A 85 -2.26 -3.86 -5.99
CA LEU A 85 -0.94 -3.25 -6.10
C LEU A 85 0.15 -4.30 -6.34
N THR A 86 0.12 -5.42 -5.63
CA THR A 86 1.10 -6.51 -5.82
C THR A 86 0.97 -7.20 -7.18
N SER A 87 -0.24 -7.24 -7.75
CA SER A 87 -0.48 -7.77 -9.10
C SER A 87 -0.11 -6.78 -10.21
N HIS A 88 0.15 -5.52 -9.87
CA HIS A 88 0.43 -4.48 -10.85
C HIS A 88 1.83 -4.65 -11.47
N PRO A 89 1.98 -4.65 -12.81
CA PRO A 89 3.24 -5.02 -13.49
C PRO A 89 4.43 -4.10 -13.19
N LEU A 90 4.15 -2.83 -12.86
CA LEU A 90 5.17 -1.84 -12.50
C LEU A 90 5.64 -1.93 -11.04
N VAL A 91 4.88 -2.63 -10.19
CA VAL A 91 5.18 -2.78 -8.76
C VAL A 91 6.11 -3.98 -8.57
N LYS A 92 7.05 -3.84 -7.63
CA LYS A 92 7.97 -4.90 -7.22
C LYS A 92 7.73 -5.34 -5.80
N ILE A 93 7.42 -4.41 -4.91
CA ILE A 93 7.22 -4.68 -3.48
C ILE A 93 6.11 -3.75 -2.97
N VAL A 94 5.25 -4.26 -2.11
CA VAL A 94 4.29 -3.48 -1.31
C VAL A 94 4.55 -3.81 0.17
N LEU A 95 4.60 -2.78 1.03
CA LEU A 95 4.82 -2.87 2.47
C LEU A 95 3.71 -2.08 3.18
#